data_AF-A0A2E7QHT2-F1
#
_entry.id   AF-A0A2E7QHT2-F1
#
_cell.length_a   1.000
_cell.length_b   1.000
_cell.length_c   1.000
_cell.angle_alpha   90.00
_cell.angle_beta   90.00
_cell.angle_gamma   90.00
#
_symmetry.space_group_name_H-M   'P 1'
#
loop_
_entity.id
_entity.type
_entity.pdbx_description
1 polymer ?
#
loop_
_entity_poly.entity_id
_entity_poly.type
_entity_poly.pdbx_seq_one_letter_code
_entity_poly.pdbx_strand_id
1 'polypeptide(L)' 'CYYQAIEFAIENKLQWVEAGAQGPHKIQRGYLPREVYSAHWIEDPNFRSSVSQFIDQERRDVDYEINDLMDYSPYRKTDI' A
#
# COMPACT_ATOMS: atom_id res chain seq x y z
N CYS A 1 5.41 18.14 2.56
CA CYS A 1 4.32 17.41 3.25
C CYS A 1 4.75 16.02 3.71
N TYR A 2 5.27 15.13 2.85
CA TYR A 2 5.66 13.76 3.20
C TYR A 2 6.55 13.60 4.45
N TYR A 3 7.67 14.33 4.52
CA TYR A 3 8.58 14.23 5.66
C TYR A 3 7.97 14.68 6.99
N GLN A 4 7.04 15.63 6.98
CA GLN A 4 6.37 16.08 8.21
C GLN A 4 5.47 14.97 8.79
N ALA A 5 4.80 14.19 7.93
CA ALA A 5 4.00 13.05 8.37
C ALA A 5 4.87 11.94 8.96
N ILE A 6 6.05 11.70 8.37
CA ILE A 6 7.04 10.75 8.90
C ILE A 6 7.60 11.23 10.24
N GLU A 7 8.00 12.49 10.33
CA GLU A 7 8.54 13.10 11.54
C GLU A 7 7.52 13.03 12.69
N PHE A 8 6.27 13.43 12.42
CA PHE A 8 5.17 13.31 13.38
C PHE A 8 4.99 11.87 13.87
N ALA A 9 5.03 10.88 12.97
CA ALA A 9 4.89 9.47 13.34
C ALA A 9 6.04 9.01 14.24
N ILE A 10 7.28 9.42 13.95
CA ILE A 10 8.46 9.11 14.76
C ILE A 10 8.35 9.74 16.16
N GLU A 11 8.02 11.02 16.23
CA GLU A 11 7.88 11.77 17.50
C GLU A 11 6.79 11.15 18.40
N ASN A 12 5.69 10.71 17.81
CA ASN A 12 4.56 10.11 18.52
C ASN A 12 4.68 8.58 18.68
N LYS A 13 5.81 7.98 18.27
CA LYS A 13 6.06 6.54 18.34
C LYS A 13 4.98 5.71 17.64
N LEU A 14 4.41 6.24 16.57
CA LEU A 14 3.49 5.51 15.70
C LEU A 14 4.29 4.48 14.90
N GLN A 15 3.74 3.28 14.77
CA GLN A 15 4.40 2.19 14.08
C GLN A 15 4.42 2.36 12.55
N TRP A 16 3.45 3.09 12.00
CA TRP A 16 3.29 3.28 10.56
C TRP A 16 2.55 4.58 10.26
N VAL A 17 2.78 5.13 9.07
CA VAL A 17 2.11 6.32 8.53
C VAL A 17 1.94 6.14 7.03
N GLU A 18 0.77 6.52 6.51
CA GLU A 18 0.46 6.41 5.09
C GLU A 18 0.65 7.74 4.36
N ALA A 19 1.08 7.67 3.10
CA ALA A 19 1.30 8.82 2.23
C ALA A 19 0.05 9.25 1.43
N GLY A 20 -1.13 8.71 1.76
CA GLY A 20 -2.38 8.91 1.02
C GLY A 20 -2.43 8.17 -0.33
N ALA A 21 -3.42 8.50 -1.18
CA ALA A 21 -3.59 7.91 -2.52
C ALA A 21 -2.93 8.81 -3.60
N GLN A 22 -1.79 8.39 -4.13
CA GLN A 22 -1.02 9.07 -5.19
C GLN A 22 0.06 8.11 -5.68
N GLY A 23 0.54 8.28 -6.91
CA GLY A 23 1.38 7.33 -7.63
C GLY A 23 2.78 7.02 -7.07
N PRO A 24 3.60 6.30 -7.86
CA PRO A 24 4.83 5.61 -7.40
C PRO A 24 5.96 6.51 -6.87
N HIS A 25 5.90 7.82 -7.10
CA HIS A 25 6.93 8.80 -6.66
C HIS A 25 7.13 8.86 -5.13
N LYS A 26 6.31 8.17 -4.35
CA LYS A 26 6.43 8.05 -2.89
C LYS A 26 7.53 7.11 -2.43
N ILE A 27 7.90 6.13 -3.26
CA ILE A 27 8.96 5.17 -2.94
C ILE A 27 10.28 5.91 -2.75
N GLN A 28 10.61 6.81 -3.67
CA GLN A 28 11.80 7.67 -3.56
C GLN A 28 11.79 8.60 -2.34
N ARG A 29 10.64 8.77 -1.67
CA ARG A 29 10.47 9.58 -0.46
C ARG A 29 10.42 8.74 0.83
N GLY A 30 10.70 7.43 0.73
CA GLY A 30 10.78 6.51 1.87
C GLY A 30 9.49 5.75 2.19
N TYR A 31 8.43 5.87 1.39
CA TYR A 31 7.22 5.06 1.57
C TYR A 31 7.29 3.82 0.71
N LEU A 32 7.56 2.68 1.33
CA LEU A 32 7.52 1.38 0.66
C LEU A 32 6.08 0.93 0.42
N PRO A 33 5.82 0.19 -0.68
CA PRO A 33 4.51 -0.39 -0.94
C PRO A 33 4.15 -1.40 0.17
N ARG A 34 2.88 -1.40 0.57
CA ARG A 34 2.32 -2.34 1.54
C ARG A 34 0.85 -2.56 1.23
N GLU A 35 0.37 -3.78 1.44
CA GLU A 35 -1.06 -4.09 1.35
C GLU A 35 -1.86 -3.27 2.37
N VAL A 36 -2.97 -2.70 1.91
CA VAL A 36 -3.96 -2.02 2.74
C VAL A 36 -5.32 -2.67 2.49
N TYR A 37 -6.02 -2.97 3.57
CA TYR A 37 -7.33 -3.64 3.50
C TYR A 37 -8.45 -2.63 3.71
N SER A 38 -9.52 -2.80 2.93
CA SER A 38 -10.77 -2.06 3.11
C SER A 38 -11.93 -3.03 3.20
N ALA A 39 -12.98 -2.62 3.91
CA ALA A 39 -14.20 -3.40 4.07
C ALA A 39 -15.37 -2.66 3.43
N HIS A 40 -16.09 -3.34 2.54
CA HIS A 40 -17.22 -2.78 1.81
C HIS A 40 -18.44 -3.68 2.00
N TRP A 41 -19.56 -3.09 2.38
CA TRP A 41 -20.85 -3.79 2.39
C TRP A 41 -21.54 -3.57 1.06
N ILE A 42 -21.97 -4.66 0.43
CA ILE A 42 -22.68 -4.66 -0.85
C ILE A 42 -23.95 -5.47 -0.65
N GLU A 43 -25.09 -4.78 -0.73
CA GLU A 43 -26.42 -5.37 -0.52
C GLU A 43 -26.82 -6.30 -1.67
N ASP A 44 -26.65 -5.85 -2.92
CA ASP A 44 -27.03 -6.62 -4.09
C ASP A 44 -26.15 -7.88 -4.25
N PRO A 45 -26.72 -9.10 -4.21
CA PRO A 45 -25.94 -10.34 -4.26
C PRO A 45 -25.19 -10.53 -5.58
N ASN A 46 -25.78 -10.09 -6.69
CA ASN A 46 -25.18 -10.24 -8.02
C ASN A 46 -23.98 -9.30 -8.15
N PHE A 47 -24.15 -8.04 -7.73
CA PHE A 47 -23.05 -7.07 -7.74
C PHE A 47 -21.93 -7.49 -6.80
N ARG A 48 -22.26 -8.00 -5.60
CA ARG A 48 -21.27 -8.56 -4.67
C ARG A 48 -20.47 -9.71 -5.29
N SER A 49 -21.14 -10.60 -6.03
CA SER A 49 -20.46 -11.71 -6.70
C SER A 49 -19.50 -11.21 -7.79
N SER A 50 -19.93 -10.25 -8.61
CA SER A 50 -19.08 -9.66 -9.65
C SER A 50 -17.86 -8.95 -9.06
N VAL A 51 -18.04 -8.18 -7.98
CA VAL A 51 -16.94 -7.53 -7.26
C VAL A 51 -16.00 -8.60 -6.69
N SER A 52 -16.52 -9.64 -6.02
CA SER A 52 -15.68 -10.70 -5.45
C SER A 52 -14.79 -11.37 -6.50
N GLN A 53 -15.33 -11.68 -7.69
CA GLN A 53 -14.56 -12.28 -8.78
C GLN A 53 -13.46 -11.35 -9.29
N PHE A 54 -13.74 -10.04 -9.38
CA PHE A 54 -12.73 -9.05 -9.74
C PHE A 54 -11.61 -8.97 -8.68
N ILE A 55 -11.98 -8.90 -7.39
CA ILE A 55 -11.02 -8.81 -6.28
C ILE A 55 -10.08 -10.02 -6.25
N ASP A 56 -10.55 -11.21 -6.64
CA ASP A 56 -9.68 -12.39 -6.71
C ASP A 56 -8.54 -12.23 -7.73
N GLN A 57 -8.77 -11.51 -8.83
CA GLN A 57 -7.72 -11.16 -9.79
C GLN A 57 -6.89 -9.97 -9.29
N GLU A 58 -7.56 -8.91 -8.83
CA GLU A 58 -6.90 -7.69 -8.36
C GLU A 58 -5.89 -7.97 -7.25
N ARG A 59 -6.19 -8.88 -6.30
CA ARG A 59 -5.23 -9.28 -5.25
C ARG A 59 -3.90 -9.77 -5.82
N ARG A 60 -3.94 -10.62 -6.86
CA ARG A 60 -2.71 -11.13 -7.50
C ARG A 60 -1.95 -10.01 -8.19
N ASP A 61 -2.67 -9.09 -8.82
CA ASP A 61 -2.06 -7.97 -9.54
C ASP A 61 -1.41 -6.98 -8.56
N VAL A 62 -2.06 -6.70 -7.43
CA VAL A 62 -1.52 -5.89 -6.32
C VAL A 62 -0.29 -6.55 -5.72
N ASP A 63 -0.34 -7.86 -5.43
CA ASP A 63 0.82 -8.59 -4.89
C ASP A 63 2.02 -8.51 -5.85
N TYR A 64 1.77 -8.67 -7.16
CA TYR A 64 2.79 -8.53 -8.18
C TYR A 64 3.37 -7.10 -8.21
N GLU A 65 2.51 -6.08 -8.19
CA GLU A 65 2.92 -4.68 -8.18
C GLU A 65 3.74 -4.34 -6.93
N ILE A 66 3.33 -4.80 -5.75
CA ILE A 66 4.07 -4.60 -4.50
C ILE A 66 5.48 -5.18 -4.62
N ASN A 67 5.61 -6.41 -5.14
CA ASN A 67 6.90 -7.06 -5.32
C ASN A 67 7.79 -6.31 -6.32
N ASP A 68 7.25 -5.88 -7.45
CA ASP A 68 7.99 -5.10 -8.46
C ASP A 68 8.43 -3.74 -7.91
N LEU A 69 7.54 -3.03 -7.21
CA LEU A 69 7.83 -1.75 -6.59
C LEU A 69 8.87 -1.84 -5.46
N MET A 70 8.96 -2.96 -4.76
CA MET A 70 9.95 -3.19 -3.71
C MET A 70 11.40 -3.18 -4.25
N ASP A 71 11.62 -3.53 -5.52
CA ASP A 71 12.95 -3.46 -6.13
C ASP A 71 13.46 -2.02 -6.32
N TYR A 72 12.55 -1.04 -6.30
CA TYR A 72 12.89 0.38 -6.33
C TYR A 72 13.07 1.01 -4.94
N SER A 73 13.12 0.19 -3.89
CA SER A 73 13.35 0.66 -2.51
C SER A 73 14.58 1.59 -2.43
N PRO A 74 14.47 2.78 -1.82
CA PRO A 74 15.60 3.69 -1.63
C PRO A 74 16.53 3.22 -0.51
N TYR A 75 16.14 2.19 0.24
CA TYR A 75 16.91 1.68 1.36
C TYR A 75 17.96 0.69 0.88
N ARG A 76 19.13 0.73 1.52
CA ARG A 76 20.21 -0.20 1.26
C ARG A 76 19.72 -1.63 1.54
N LYS A 77 19.85 -2.53 0.56
CA LYS A 77 19.71 -3.98 0.78
C LYS A 77 20.84 -4.40 1.75
N THR A 78 20.48 -4.71 2.99
CA THR A 78 21.41 -5.32 3.96
C THR A 78 21.32 -6.81 3.79
N ASP A 79 22.39 -7.44 3.29
CA ASP A 79 22.52 -8.89 3.34
C ASP A 79 22.61 -9.28 4.83
N ILE A 80 21.61 -10.02 5.32
CA ILE A 80 21.65 -10.71 6.63
C ILE A 80 21.69 -12.20 6.33
#